data_AF-A0A520C8Y0-F1
#
_entry.id   AF-A0A520C8Y0-F1
#
_cell.length_a   1.000
_cell.length_b   1.000
_cell.length_c   1.000
_cell.angle_alpha   90.00
_cell.angle_beta   90.00
_cell.angle_gamma   90.00
#
_symmetry.space_group_name_H-M   'P 1'
#
loop_
_entity.id
_entity.type
_entity.pdbx_description
1 polymer ?
#
loop_
_entity_poly.entity_id
_entity_poly.type
_entity_poly.pdbx_seq_one_letter_code
_entity_poly.pdbx_strand_id
1 'polypeptide(L)'
;RFGVDPATIVVTNDGVVRYVVVARNPAGGAINAFYEGVRCATEQMKGYARSSGGDWETTTDPQWRSFRAMNSSYTKAIAQQALCRGGAPRSSTGEMIARLKNPIRESE
;
A
#
# COMPACT_ATOMS: atom_id res chain seq x y z
N ARG A 1 11.44 7.90 1.11
CA ARG A 1 10.91 7.11 2.27
C ARG A 1 9.43 6.90 2.05
N PHE A 2 8.88 5.74 2.42
CA PHE A 2 7.45 5.44 2.29
C PHE A 2 6.86 5.20 3.68
N GLY A 3 5.61 5.62 3.87
CA GLY A 3 4.82 5.32 5.07
C GLY A 3 3.35 5.15 4.71
N VAL A 4 2.62 4.34 5.45
CA VAL A 4 1.19 4.12 5.27
C VAL A 4 0.43 4.91 6.32
N ASP A 5 -0.67 5.57 5.94
CA ASP A 5 -1.58 6.20 6.90
C ASP A 5 -2.49 5.14 7.55
N PRO A 6 -2.33 4.84 8.85
CA PRO A 6 -3.09 3.80 9.55
C PRO A 6 -4.61 4.02 9.51
N ALA A 7 -5.07 5.26 9.50
CA ALA A 7 -6.50 5.59 9.55
C ALA A 7 -7.23 5.27 8.23
N THR A 8 -6.47 5.10 7.15
CA THR A 8 -7.00 4.83 5.80
C THR A 8 -7.09 3.35 5.47
N ILE A 9 -6.55 2.48 6.34
CA ILE A 9 -6.51 1.04 6.08
C ILE A 9 -7.92 0.46 6.25
N VAL A 10 -8.47 -0.05 5.15
CA VAL A 10 -9.78 -0.70 5.12
C VAL A 10 -9.66 -2.01 4.37
N VAL A 11 -10.19 -3.09 4.95
CA VAL A 11 -10.37 -4.38 4.26
C VAL A 11 -11.80 -4.42 3.74
N THR A 12 -11.95 -4.55 2.43
CA THR A 12 -13.26 -4.67 1.79
C THR A 12 -13.79 -6.10 1.87
N ASN A 13 -15.10 -6.26 1.67
CA ASN A 13 -15.74 -7.58 1.69
C ASN A 13 -15.22 -8.52 0.58
N ASP A 14 -14.69 -7.99 -0.53
CA ASP A 14 -14.06 -8.75 -1.61
C ASP A 14 -12.55 -9.01 -1.38
N GLY A 15 -12.05 -8.77 -0.18
CA GLY A 15 -10.68 -9.11 0.23
C GLY A 15 -9.60 -8.17 -0.31
N VAL A 16 -9.98 -6.94 -0.70
CA VAL A 16 -9.03 -5.90 -1.09
C VAL A 16 -8.67 -5.06 0.13
N VAL A 17 -7.37 -4.85 0.36
CA VAL A 17 -6.88 -3.92 1.38
C VAL A 17 -6.62 -2.57 0.73
N ARG A 18 -7.44 -1.57 1.05
CA ARG A 18 -7.28 -0.19 0.58
C ARG A 18 -6.57 0.65 1.63
N TYR A 19 -5.69 1.54 1.19
CA TYR A 19 -4.91 2.40 2.08
C TYR A 19 -4.28 3.56 1.31
N VAL A 20 -3.83 4.57 2.05
CA VAL A 20 -2.99 5.65 1.54
C VAL A 20 -1.55 5.39 1.92
N VAL A 21 -0.66 5.45 0.93
CA VAL A 21 0.79 5.48 1.11
C VAL A 21 1.33 6.86 0.77
N VAL A 22 2.24 7.35 1.62
CA VAL A 22 2.90 8.64 1.48
C VAL A 22 4.38 8.41 1.18
N ALA A 23 4.81 8.88 0.03
CA ALA A 23 6.20 8.91 -0.40
C ALA A 23 6.78 10.31 -0.13
N ARG A 24 7.80 10.36 0.73
CA ARG A 24 8.54 11.59 1.04
C ARG A 24 9.93 11.54 0.41
N ASN A 25 10.27 12.55 -0.40
CA ASN A 25 11.61 12.73 -0.92
C ASN A 25 12.50 13.41 0.14
N PRO A 26 13.55 12.74 0.66
CA PRO A 26 14.43 13.34 1.68
C PRO A 26 15.25 14.52 1.16
N ALA A 27 15.46 14.65 -0.16
CA ALA A 27 16.33 15.67 -0.74
C ALA A 27 15.62 16.96 -1.19
N GLY A 28 14.29 16.98 -1.26
CA GLY A 28 13.57 18.08 -1.94
C GLY A 28 12.17 18.41 -1.41
N GLY A 29 11.80 17.92 -0.23
CA GLY A 29 10.55 18.30 0.45
C GLY A 29 9.25 17.82 -0.19
N ALA A 30 9.28 17.34 -1.44
CA ALA A 30 8.10 16.84 -2.15
C ALA A 30 7.48 15.65 -1.41
N ILE A 31 6.16 15.74 -1.22
CA ILE A 31 5.31 14.70 -0.62
C ILE A 31 4.34 14.26 -1.69
N ASN A 32 4.43 12.99 -2.08
CA ASN A 32 3.42 12.35 -2.91
C ASN A 32 2.59 11.41 -2.04
N ALA A 33 1.29 11.38 -2.26
CA ALA A 33 0.39 10.40 -1.66
C ALA A 33 -0.30 9.59 -2.75
N PHE A 34 -0.49 8.30 -2.50
CA PHE A 34 -1.17 7.40 -3.41
C PHE A 34 -2.26 6.66 -2.63
N TYR A 35 -3.48 6.72 -3.14
CA TYR A 35 -4.58 5.90 -2.67
C TYR A 35 -4.61 4.64 -3.52
N GLU A 36 -4.29 3.51 -2.92
CA GLU A 36 -4.12 2.23 -3.60
C GLU A 36 -4.84 1.09 -2.88
N GLY A 37 -5.10 0.02 -3.63
CA GLY A 37 -5.68 -1.21 -3.13
C GLY A 37 -4.81 -2.40 -3.49
N VAL A 38 -4.64 -3.33 -2.56
CA VAL A 38 -3.91 -4.59 -2.74
C VAL A 38 -4.89 -5.75 -2.68
N ARG A 39 -4.78 -6.66 -3.65
CA ARG A 39 -5.45 -7.96 -3.64
C ARG A 39 -4.43 -9.04 -3.34
N CYS A 40 -4.42 -9.50 -2.09
CA CYS A 40 -3.44 -10.47 -1.60
C CYS A 40 -3.50 -11.81 -2.36
N ALA A 41 -4.69 -12.23 -2.79
CA ALA A 41 -4.91 -13.52 -3.45
C ALA A 41 -4.23 -13.63 -4.82
N THR A 42 -4.10 -12.51 -5.54
CA THR A 42 -3.55 -12.47 -6.90
C THR A 42 -2.23 -11.71 -7.00
N GLU A 43 -1.67 -11.26 -5.87
CA GLU A 43 -0.45 -10.44 -5.84
C GLU A 43 -0.54 -9.21 -6.76
N GLN A 44 -1.68 -8.50 -6.70
CA GLN A 44 -1.97 -7.35 -7.54
C GLN A 44 -2.24 -6.10 -6.71
N MET A 45 -1.96 -4.94 -7.31
CA MET A 45 -2.45 -3.65 -6.82
C MET A 45 -3.29 -2.91 -7.85
N LYS A 46 -4.05 -1.94 -7.37
CA LYS A 46 -4.79 -0.96 -8.17
C LYS A 46 -4.61 0.43 -7.55
N GLY A 47 -4.17 1.39 -8.35
CA GLY A 47 -4.07 2.80 -7.92
C GLY A 47 -5.36 3.51 -8.24
N TYR A 48 -5.99 4.13 -7.24
CA TYR A 48 -7.29 4.80 -7.39
C TYR A 48 -7.13 6.31 -7.54
N ALA A 49 -6.20 6.91 -6.80
CA ALA A 49 -5.92 8.33 -6.85
C ALA A 49 -4.48 8.63 -6.43
N ARG A 50 -3.96 9.79 -6.84
CA ARG A 50 -2.65 10.30 -6.41
C ARG A 50 -2.75 11.79 -6.06
N SER A 51 -1.89 12.24 -5.17
CA SER A 51 -1.69 13.66 -4.85
C SER A 51 -0.19 13.95 -4.84
N SER A 52 0.19 15.11 -5.36
CA SER A 52 1.57 15.64 -5.35
C SER A 52 1.78 16.73 -4.29
N GLY A 53 0.98 16.71 -3.22
CA GLY A 53 1.04 17.69 -2.13
C GLY A 53 -0.09 18.73 -2.17
N GLY A 54 -1.07 18.54 -3.05
CA GLY A 54 -2.29 19.33 -3.16
C GLY A 54 -3.52 18.44 -3.34
N ASP A 55 -4.43 18.84 -4.22
CA ASP A 55 -5.67 18.12 -4.49
C ASP A 55 -5.43 16.68 -4.99
N TRP A 56 -6.43 15.82 -4.77
CA TRP A 56 -6.41 14.44 -5.25
C TRP A 56 -6.79 14.36 -6.72
N GLU A 57 -5.93 13.75 -7.51
CA GLU A 57 -6.18 13.38 -8.89
C GLU A 57 -6.65 11.92 -8.95
N THR A 58 -7.91 11.71 -9.33
CA THR A 58 -8.46 10.35 -9.53
C THR A 58 -7.82 9.70 -10.75
N THR A 59 -7.48 8.42 -10.64
CA THR A 59 -6.98 7.63 -11.77
C THR A 59 -8.15 7.25 -12.67
N THR A 60 -8.13 7.73 -13.91
CA THR A 60 -9.08 7.31 -14.94
C THR A 60 -8.84 5.84 -15.29
N ASP A 61 -9.90 5.04 -15.22
CA ASP A 61 -9.89 3.61 -15.53
C ASP A 61 -8.80 2.79 -14.78
N PRO A 62 -8.90 2.68 -13.44
CA PRO A 62 -7.85 2.08 -12.65
C PRO A 62 -7.78 0.56 -12.85
N GLN A 63 -6.65 0.10 -13.40
CA GLN A 63 -6.39 -1.31 -13.71
C GLN A 63 -5.66 -2.07 -12.59
N TRP A 64 -5.91 -3.38 -12.52
CA TRP A 64 -5.13 -4.27 -11.66
C TRP A 64 -3.78 -4.56 -12.29
N ARG A 65 -2.71 -4.42 -11.52
CA ARG A 65 -1.34 -4.65 -11.97
C ARG A 65 -0.65 -5.63 -11.03
N SER A 66 -0.04 -6.68 -11.59
CA SER A 66 0.73 -7.64 -10.80
C SER A 66 1.97 -6.98 -10.21
N PHE A 67 2.32 -7.35 -8.97
CA PHE A 67 3.60 -6.97 -8.35
C PHE A 67 4.81 -7.34 -9.21
N ARG A 68 4.72 -8.41 -10.01
CA ARG A 68 5.80 -8.88 -10.88
C ARG A 68 6.02 -7.99 -12.11
N ALA A 69 4.97 -7.30 -12.56
CA ALA A 69 5.00 -6.45 -13.74
C ALA A 69 5.27 -4.98 -13.42
N MET A 70 5.50 -4.64 -12.14
CA MET A 70 5.73 -3.27 -11.71
C MET A 70 7.20 -3.06 -11.38
N ASN A 71 7.72 -1.91 -11.80
CA ASN A 71 9.07 -1.45 -11.44
C ASN A 71 9.13 -0.92 -9.98
N SER A 72 7.98 -0.81 -9.30
CA SER A 72 7.88 -0.29 -7.95
C SER A 72 7.90 -1.42 -6.92
N SER A 73 8.90 -1.41 -6.04
CA SER A 73 9.04 -2.41 -4.97
C SER A 73 8.24 -2.10 -3.72
N TYR A 74 7.82 -0.84 -3.49
CA TYR A 74 7.24 -0.43 -2.21
C TYR A 74 5.89 -1.11 -1.92
N THR A 75 4.99 -1.19 -2.90
CA THR A 75 3.66 -1.78 -2.71
C THR A 75 3.78 -3.25 -2.36
N LYS A 76 4.67 -3.98 -3.04
CA LYS A 76 4.97 -5.38 -2.74
C LYS A 76 5.55 -5.54 -1.33
N ALA A 77 6.51 -4.70 -0.95
CA ALA A 77 7.11 -4.73 0.38
C ALA A 77 6.08 -4.47 1.49
N ILE A 78 5.25 -3.43 1.35
CA ILE A 78 4.17 -3.11 2.30
C ILE A 78 3.17 -4.26 2.38
N ALA A 79 2.77 -4.82 1.23
CA ALA A 79 1.84 -5.94 1.16
C ALA A 79 2.38 -7.17 1.91
N GLN A 80 3.63 -7.56 1.65
CA GLN A 80 4.25 -8.73 2.28
C GLN A 80 4.54 -8.52 3.78
N GLN A 81 5.00 -7.33 4.15
CA GLN A 81 5.33 -7.00 5.53
C GLN A 81 4.08 -6.95 6.41
N ALA A 82 3.05 -6.22 5.96
CA ALA A 82 1.98 -5.77 6.84
C ALA A 82 0.57 -6.12 6.40
N LEU A 83 0.25 -6.11 5.10
CA LEU A 83 -1.16 -6.21 4.68
C LEU A 83 -1.62 -7.65 4.42
N CYS A 84 -0.74 -8.48 3.87
CA CYS A 84 -1.03 -9.83 3.41
C CYS A 84 -0.36 -10.89 4.29
N ARG A 85 -1.01 -12.04 4.44
CA ARG A 85 -0.45 -13.27 5.01
C ARG A 85 -1.08 -14.47 4.31
N GLY A 86 -0.25 -15.31 3.69
CA GLY A 86 -0.72 -16.55 3.03
C GLY A 86 -1.74 -16.32 1.92
N GLY A 87 -1.60 -15.26 1.13
CA GLY A 87 -2.53 -14.93 0.03
C GLY A 87 -3.84 -14.26 0.46
N ALA A 88 -4.05 -13.99 1.76
CA ALA A 88 -5.21 -13.28 2.27
C ALA A 88 -4.81 -11.98 2.99
N PRO A 89 -5.72 -11.00 3.12
CA PRO A 89 -5.56 -9.91 4.08
C PRO A 89 -5.30 -10.47 5.49
N ARG A 90 -4.50 -9.75 6.29
CA ARG A 90 -4.37 -10.05 7.71
C ARG A 90 -5.69 -9.91 8.46
N SER A 91 -5.76 -10.56 9.61
CA SER A 91 -7.01 -10.81 10.36
C SER A 91 -7.70 -9.55 10.88
N SER A 92 -6.93 -8.47 11.06
CA SER A 92 -7.45 -7.18 11.51
C SER A 92 -6.58 -6.03 11.03
N THR A 93 -7.17 -4.83 10.93
CA THR A 93 -6.42 -3.58 10.69
C THR A 93 -5.42 -3.32 11.80
N GLY A 94 -5.74 -3.67 13.05
CA GLY A 94 -4.82 -3.58 14.19
C GLY A 94 -3.54 -4.41 13.99
N GLU A 95 -3.66 -5.64 13.49
CA GLU A 95 -2.50 -6.48 13.14
C GLU A 95 -1.65 -5.82 12.04
N MET A 96 -2.28 -5.27 10.99
CA MET A 96 -1.58 -4.58 9.91
C MET A 96 -0.80 -3.37 10.41
N ILE A 97 -1.40 -2.54 11.26
CA ILE A 97 -0.77 -1.35 11.84
C ILE A 97 0.42 -1.75 12.73
N ALA A 98 0.27 -2.80 13.54
CA ALA A 98 1.36 -3.30 14.38
C ALA A 98 2.56 -3.76 13.53
N ARG A 99 2.32 -4.41 12.39
CA ARG A 99 3.36 -4.84 11.45
C ARG A 99 4.00 -3.69 10.66
N LEU A 100 3.25 -2.62 10.39
CA LEU A 100 3.82 -1.40 9.80
C LEU A 100 4.79 -0.70 10.77
N LYS A 101 4.43 -0.65 12.06
CA LYS A 101 5.27 -0.04 13.12
C LYS A 101 6.50 -0.89 13.46
N ASN A 102 6.36 -2.21 13.38
CA ASN A 102 7.40 -3.18 13.70
C ASN A 102 7.72 -4.02 12.46
N PRO A 103 8.41 -3.46 11.44
CA PRO A 103 8.89 -4.24 10.30
C PRO A 103 9.70 -5.43 10.80
N ILE A 104 9.40 -6.62 10.28
CA ILE A 104 10.30 -7.76 10.43
C ILE A 104 11.58 -7.33 9.72
N ARG A 105 12.64 -7.04 10.47
CA ARG A 105 13.98 -6.96 9.90
C ARG A 105 14.26 -8.37 9.41
N GLU A 106 14.39 -8.57 8.11
CA GLU A 106 15.13 -9.75 7.63
C GLU A 106 16.50 -9.68 8.30
N SER A 107 16.70 -10.53 9.31
CA SER A 107 18.04 -10.82 9.81
C SER A 107 18.79 -11.45 8.63
N GLU A 108 19.89 -10.81 8.26
CA GLU A 108 20.97 -11.39 7.43
C GLU A 108 21.29 -12.83 7.81
#